data_AF-A0A956JHP5-F1
#
_entry.id   AF-A0A956JHP5-F1
#
_cell.length_a   1.000
_cell.length_b   1.000
_cell.length_c   1.000
_cell.angle_alpha   90.00
_cell.angle_beta   90.00
_cell.angle_gamma   90.00
#
_symmetry.space_group_name_H-M   'P 1'
#
loop_
_entity.id
_entity.type
_entity.pdbx_description
1 polymer ?
#
loop_
_entity_poly.entity_id
_entity_poly.type
_entity_poly.pdbx_seq_one_letter_code
_entity_poly.pdbx_strand_id
1 'polypeptide(L)'
;FCSITEHEGRIIQSRSAESVLREVRALRRMDDFRGIISDVGGPTANMYQMRCRSPQIEGACRRLSCVHPGICENLVTDHEPLLDLLEQVRGESGVRKVFIASGVRYDLAERSPKFIRELARHHTGGQLSVAPEHSDSGVLDKMKKPAIASYERFAGEFLCASADAGKEQHLVPYFISGHPGCRTEDMIGLALWLKARAMRPRQVQDFIPTPMSMATSMYHTGLDPFSGEPVYTAKDLREKKQQKALLLYWDPKQHGLARSALRRAGRHDLIGMAPGCLIPPEGAGPRARPANAPGRGGAAGPSPSKASKRRRRGARGAQKSRRDPV
;
A
#
# COMPACT_ATOMS: atom_id res chain seq x y z
N PHE A 1 6.31 10.94 2.87
CA PHE A 1 5.34 11.85 2.22
C PHE A 1 6.14 12.66 1.21
N CYS A 2 5.65 12.66 -0.01
CA CYS A 2 6.50 12.62 -1.20
C CYS A 2 7.55 13.76 -1.31
N SER A 3 8.81 13.39 -1.56
CA SER A 3 9.88 14.31 -2.02
C SER A 3 10.29 14.03 -3.48
N ILE A 4 9.55 13.17 -4.19
CA ILE A 4 9.88 12.76 -5.57
C ILE A 4 9.91 13.98 -6.49
N THR A 5 8.97 14.91 -6.36
CA THR A 5 8.94 16.13 -7.18
C THR A 5 10.26 16.93 -7.10
N GLU A 6 10.88 16.98 -5.92
CA GLU A 6 12.13 17.71 -5.72
C GLU A 6 13.36 16.90 -6.09
N HIS A 7 13.27 15.56 -6.02
CA HIS A 7 14.37 14.66 -6.34
C HIS A 7 14.45 14.31 -7.84
N GLU A 8 13.31 14.03 -8.47
CA GLU A 8 13.20 13.55 -9.86
C GLU A 8 12.61 14.61 -10.81
N GLY A 9 12.16 15.74 -10.26
CA GLY A 9 11.54 16.82 -11.01
C GLY A 9 10.02 16.70 -11.08
N ARG A 10 9.39 17.84 -11.41
CA ARG A 10 7.93 17.98 -11.48
C ARG A 10 7.32 17.58 -12.83
N ILE A 11 8.15 17.42 -13.86
CA ILE A 11 7.70 17.16 -15.23
C ILE A 11 7.73 15.67 -15.47
N ILE A 12 6.61 15.12 -15.94
CA ILE A 12 6.50 13.71 -16.25
C ILE A 12 7.33 13.42 -17.50
N GLN A 13 8.40 12.66 -17.33
CA GLN A 13 9.24 12.21 -18.44
C GLN A 13 8.78 10.83 -18.89
N SER A 14 8.57 10.67 -20.19
CA SER A 14 8.11 9.40 -20.79
C SER A 14 9.03 9.00 -21.92
N ARG A 15 9.39 7.72 -21.97
CA ARG A 15 10.06 7.14 -23.14
C ARG A 15 9.08 7.07 -24.31
N SER A 16 9.60 7.07 -25.53
CA SER A 16 8.75 6.73 -26.68
C SER A 16 8.32 5.27 -26.62
N ALA A 17 7.14 4.96 -27.18
CA ALA A 17 6.65 3.58 -27.25
C ALA A 17 7.66 2.66 -27.96
N GLU A 18 8.27 3.13 -29.04
CA GLU A 18 9.32 2.38 -29.76
C GLU A 18 10.53 2.07 -28.88
N SER A 19 10.96 3.03 -28.04
CA SER A 19 12.06 2.81 -27.09
C SER A 19 11.73 1.73 -26.07
N VAL A 20 10.50 1.71 -25.56
CA VAL A 20 10.02 0.66 -24.64
C VAL A 20 9.95 -0.70 -25.35
N LEU A 21 9.38 -0.76 -26.56
CA LEU A 21 9.27 -2.00 -27.33
C LEU A 21 10.64 -2.57 -27.71
N ARG A 22 11.64 -1.73 -28.02
CA ARG A 22 13.01 -2.20 -28.26
C ARG A 22 13.59 -2.92 -27.04
N GLU A 23 13.34 -2.42 -25.84
CA GLU A 23 13.77 -3.09 -24.60
C GLU A 23 13.01 -4.38 -24.36
N VAL A 24 11.68 -4.40 -24.57
CA VAL A 24 10.87 -5.63 -24.49
C VAL A 24 11.40 -6.69 -25.46
N ARG A 25 11.78 -6.30 -26.68
CA ARG A 25 12.39 -7.19 -27.67
C ARG A 25 13.78 -7.67 -27.28
N ALA A 26 14.53 -6.89 -26.52
CA ALA A 26 15.83 -7.30 -25.97
C ALA A 26 15.66 -8.29 -24.83
N LEU A 27 14.71 -8.07 -23.91
CA LEU A 27 14.39 -9.01 -22.81
C LEU A 27 14.05 -10.40 -23.34
N ARG A 28 13.34 -10.49 -24.47
CA ARG A 28 13.03 -11.76 -25.14
C ARG A 28 14.24 -12.60 -25.54
N ARG A 29 15.42 -12.00 -25.66
CA ARG A 29 16.67 -12.68 -26.04
C ARG A 29 17.43 -13.21 -24.83
N MET A 30 16.96 -12.95 -23.61
CA MET A 30 17.55 -13.47 -22.39
C MET A 30 17.07 -14.91 -22.15
N ASP A 31 18.00 -15.81 -21.83
CA ASP A 31 17.74 -17.25 -21.69
C ASP A 31 16.70 -17.58 -20.60
N ASP A 32 16.58 -16.71 -19.60
CA ASP A 32 15.67 -16.87 -18.47
C ASP A 32 14.33 -16.15 -18.65
N PHE A 33 14.11 -15.45 -19.77
CA PHE A 33 12.87 -14.70 -19.98
C PHE A 33 11.68 -15.65 -20.17
N ARG A 34 10.76 -15.62 -19.21
CA ARG A 34 9.55 -16.47 -19.20
C ARG A 34 8.35 -15.80 -19.87
N GLY A 35 8.52 -14.75 -20.66
CA GLY A 35 7.38 -14.03 -21.23
C GLY A 35 6.55 -13.27 -20.20
N ILE A 36 7.12 -12.95 -19.03
CA ILE A 36 6.43 -12.19 -17.99
C ILE A 36 7.18 -10.88 -17.81
N ILE A 37 6.49 -9.77 -18.06
CA ILE A 37 6.98 -8.43 -17.73
C ILE A 37 6.36 -8.08 -16.38
N SER A 38 7.21 -7.92 -15.37
CA SER A 38 6.79 -7.73 -13.98
C SER A 38 6.23 -6.34 -13.70
N ASP A 39 6.63 -5.34 -14.47
CA ASP A 39 6.11 -3.98 -14.38
C ASP A 39 6.32 -3.22 -15.69
N VAL A 40 5.31 -2.48 -16.12
CA VAL A 40 5.41 -1.44 -17.15
C VAL A 40 4.89 -0.16 -16.53
N GLY A 41 5.80 0.69 -16.05
CA GLY A 41 5.44 1.90 -15.33
C GLY A 41 6.65 2.74 -14.95
N GLY A 42 6.39 3.79 -14.18
CA GLY A 42 7.37 4.61 -13.49
C GLY A 42 6.89 4.90 -12.07
N PRO A 43 7.36 5.97 -11.41
CA PRO A 43 6.92 6.34 -10.06
C PRO A 43 5.38 6.41 -9.91
N THR A 44 4.69 6.71 -11.00
CA THR A 44 3.24 6.50 -11.15
C THR A 44 2.97 5.87 -12.50
N ALA A 45 2.39 4.67 -12.53
CA ALA A 45 2.22 3.90 -13.75
C ALA A 45 1.26 4.57 -14.75
N ASN A 46 0.16 5.16 -14.26
CA ASN A 46 -0.94 5.62 -15.10
C ASN A 46 -0.83 7.09 -15.55
N MET A 47 0.38 7.66 -15.58
CA MET A 47 0.63 9.05 -15.99
C MET A 47 1.50 9.16 -17.25
N TYR A 48 1.77 8.04 -17.94
CA TYR A 48 2.57 8.02 -19.17
C TYR A 48 2.06 9.04 -20.20
N GLN A 49 2.97 9.89 -20.68
CA GLN A 49 2.74 11.01 -21.61
C GLN A 49 1.75 12.10 -21.18
N MET A 50 1.22 12.04 -19.95
CA MET A 50 0.42 13.14 -19.40
C MET A 50 1.28 14.38 -19.22
N ARG A 51 0.79 15.52 -19.69
CA ARG A 51 1.48 16.81 -19.66
C ARG A 51 0.48 17.95 -19.69
N CYS A 52 0.94 19.17 -19.45
CA CYS A 52 0.08 20.33 -19.67
C CYS A 52 -0.29 20.48 -21.15
N ARG A 53 -1.46 21.05 -21.44
CA ARG A 53 -1.94 21.33 -22.80
C ARG A 53 -1.02 22.23 -23.64
N SER A 54 -0.08 22.93 -23.01
CA SER A 54 0.91 23.79 -23.67
C SER A 54 2.22 23.83 -22.86
N PRO A 55 3.40 23.76 -23.53
CA PRO A 55 4.70 23.92 -22.88
C PRO A 55 4.89 25.28 -22.21
N GLN A 56 4.28 26.34 -22.76
CA GLN A 56 4.35 27.67 -22.19
C GLN A 56 3.67 27.73 -20.81
N ILE A 57 2.50 27.09 -20.69
CA ILE A 57 1.79 26.94 -19.40
C ILE A 57 2.63 26.10 -18.43
N GLU A 58 3.20 24.99 -18.89
CA GLU A 58 4.01 24.10 -18.07
C GLU A 58 5.24 24.79 -17.48
N GLY A 59 5.96 25.60 -18.28
CA GLY A 59 7.14 26.34 -17.86
C GLY A 59 6.84 27.49 -16.89
N ALA A 60 5.72 28.17 -17.07
CA ALA A 60 5.30 29.26 -16.20
C ALA A 60 4.60 28.78 -14.91
N CYS A 61 4.04 27.57 -14.91
CA CYS A 61 3.22 27.06 -13.82
C CYS A 61 4.00 26.98 -12.50
N ARG A 62 3.41 27.50 -11.41
CA ARG A 62 3.93 27.42 -10.03
C ARG A 62 3.03 26.62 -9.09
N ARG A 63 2.03 25.93 -9.65
CA ARG A 63 1.13 25.06 -8.89
C ARG A 63 1.93 23.91 -8.27
N LEU A 64 1.66 23.62 -7.00
CA LEU A 64 2.33 22.56 -6.24
C LEU A 64 1.90 21.14 -6.66
N SER A 65 0.64 20.99 -7.06
CA SER A 65 0.05 19.71 -7.43
C SER A 65 -0.98 19.87 -8.53
N CYS A 66 -0.85 19.13 -9.62
CA CYS A 66 -1.80 19.15 -10.74
C CYS A 66 -3.16 18.51 -10.41
N VAL A 67 -3.31 17.95 -9.22
CA VAL A 67 -4.36 16.99 -8.84
C VAL A 67 -4.97 17.30 -7.47
N HIS A 68 -4.61 18.44 -6.88
CA HIS A 68 -5.16 18.92 -5.63
C HIS A 68 -5.28 20.46 -5.66
N PRO A 69 -6.33 21.08 -5.09
CA PRO A 69 -7.51 20.46 -4.44
C PRO A 69 -8.46 19.76 -5.43
N GLY A 70 -8.31 20.04 -6.72
CA GLY A 70 -8.90 19.28 -7.81
C GLY A 70 -7.89 19.12 -8.95
N ILE A 71 -8.28 18.33 -9.95
CA ILE A 71 -7.49 18.15 -11.17
C ILE A 71 -7.43 19.46 -11.93
N CYS A 72 -6.22 19.89 -12.28
CA CYS A 72 -6.00 21.10 -13.05
C CYS A 72 -6.52 20.93 -14.48
N GLU A 73 -7.33 21.87 -14.94
CA GLU A 73 -7.85 21.92 -16.31
C GLU A 73 -6.77 21.94 -17.40
N ASN A 74 -5.55 22.38 -17.04
CA ASN A 74 -4.43 22.43 -17.97
C ASN A 74 -3.73 21.07 -18.11
N LEU A 75 -3.91 20.15 -17.16
CA LEU A 75 -3.32 18.81 -17.23
C LEU A 75 -4.17 17.93 -18.15
N VAL A 76 -3.58 17.45 -19.25
CA VAL A 76 -4.21 16.45 -20.10
C VAL A 76 -4.12 15.10 -19.40
N THR A 77 -5.24 14.59 -18.92
CA THR A 77 -5.32 13.31 -18.19
C THR A 77 -5.77 12.16 -19.08
N ASP A 78 -5.27 12.12 -20.32
CA ASP A 78 -5.61 11.09 -21.27
C ASP A 78 -4.80 9.80 -21.00
N HIS A 79 -5.48 8.66 -20.90
CA HIS A 79 -4.87 7.35 -20.70
C HIS A 79 -4.64 6.59 -22.01
N GLU A 80 -5.16 7.06 -23.15
CA GLU A 80 -5.02 6.37 -24.44
C GLU A 80 -3.56 6.06 -24.81
N PRO A 81 -2.58 6.98 -24.68
CA PRO A 81 -1.19 6.66 -25.01
C PRO A 81 -0.60 5.50 -24.19
N LEU A 82 -1.05 5.34 -22.94
CA LEU A 82 -0.63 4.23 -22.09
C LEU A 82 -1.31 2.94 -22.52
N LEU A 83 -2.61 2.99 -22.83
CA LEU A 83 -3.36 1.84 -23.30
C LEU A 83 -2.76 1.28 -24.60
N ASP A 84 -2.46 2.16 -25.55
CA ASP A 84 -1.80 1.79 -26.82
C ASP A 84 -0.44 1.14 -26.57
N LEU A 85 0.35 1.67 -25.64
CA LEU A 85 1.64 1.08 -25.28
C LEU A 85 1.48 -0.30 -24.67
N LEU A 86 0.56 -0.46 -23.71
CA LEU A 86 0.33 -1.73 -23.02
C LEU A 86 -0.19 -2.81 -23.97
N GLU A 87 -1.05 -2.43 -24.92
CA GLU A 87 -1.54 -3.31 -25.98
C GLU A 87 -0.38 -3.76 -26.89
N GLN A 88 0.46 -2.82 -27.35
CA GLN A 88 1.64 -3.14 -28.18
C GLN A 88 2.61 -4.07 -27.45
N VAL A 89 2.91 -3.79 -26.17
CA VAL A 89 3.80 -4.63 -25.36
C VAL A 89 3.23 -6.03 -25.18
N ARG A 90 1.91 -6.16 -24.96
CA ARG A 90 1.22 -7.45 -24.87
C ARG A 90 1.20 -8.20 -26.21
N GLY A 91 1.18 -7.48 -27.32
CA GLY A 91 1.22 -8.03 -28.68
C GLY A 91 2.59 -8.52 -29.13
N GLU A 92 3.68 -8.18 -28.41
CA GLU A 92 5.02 -8.65 -28.75
C GLU A 92 5.13 -10.19 -28.60
N SER A 93 5.62 -10.85 -29.65
CA SER A 93 5.82 -12.30 -29.65
C SER A 93 6.63 -12.76 -28.43
N GLY A 94 6.26 -13.87 -27.79
CA GLY A 94 6.94 -14.37 -26.59
C GLY A 94 6.58 -13.63 -25.29
N VAL A 95 5.84 -12.52 -25.32
CA VAL A 95 5.21 -11.93 -24.13
C VAL A 95 3.90 -12.67 -23.84
N ARG A 96 3.74 -13.14 -22.59
CA ARG A 96 2.57 -13.86 -22.08
C ARG A 96 1.76 -13.04 -21.10
N LYS A 97 2.43 -12.27 -20.24
CA LYS A 97 1.81 -11.39 -19.24
C LYS A 97 2.59 -10.09 -19.09
N VAL A 98 1.85 -9.01 -18.90
CA VAL A 98 2.38 -7.67 -18.67
C VAL A 98 1.69 -7.14 -17.43
N PHE A 99 2.43 -6.90 -16.36
CA PHE A 99 1.86 -6.40 -15.11
C PHE A 99 2.12 -4.91 -14.91
N ILE A 100 1.28 -4.28 -14.10
CA ILE A 100 1.54 -2.99 -13.47
C ILE A 100 1.65 -3.27 -11.98
N ALA A 101 2.88 -3.31 -11.48
CA ALA A 101 3.21 -3.43 -10.06
C ALA A 101 3.44 -2.06 -9.41
N SER A 102 3.72 -1.04 -10.22
CA SER A 102 3.83 0.35 -9.80
C SER A 102 2.48 0.93 -9.33
N GLY A 103 2.55 1.92 -8.42
CA GLY A 103 1.37 2.57 -7.88
C GLY A 103 0.58 3.33 -8.95
N VAL A 104 -0.75 3.28 -8.85
CA VAL A 104 -1.68 4.03 -9.71
C VAL A 104 -2.29 5.21 -8.95
N ARG A 105 -2.44 6.33 -9.66
CA ARG A 105 -3.22 7.48 -9.19
C ARG A 105 -4.69 7.22 -9.44
N TYR A 106 -5.38 6.76 -8.40
CA TYR A 106 -6.79 6.40 -8.43
C TYR A 106 -7.70 7.56 -8.86
N ASP A 107 -7.34 8.79 -8.48
CA ASP A 107 -8.05 10.03 -8.84
C ASP A 107 -7.94 10.38 -10.33
N LEU A 108 -6.88 9.94 -11.00
CA LEU A 108 -6.77 10.01 -12.45
C LEU A 108 -7.44 8.79 -13.11
N ALA A 109 -7.26 7.61 -12.53
CA ALA A 109 -7.80 6.36 -13.07
C ALA A 109 -9.34 6.36 -13.13
N GLU A 110 -10.04 6.92 -12.12
CA GLU A 110 -11.51 7.03 -12.10
C GLU A 110 -12.09 7.87 -13.25
N ARG A 111 -11.24 8.63 -13.97
CA ARG A 111 -11.65 9.36 -15.18
C ARG A 111 -11.69 8.51 -16.44
N SER A 112 -11.12 7.30 -16.41
CA SER A 112 -11.03 6.42 -17.57
C SER A 112 -11.52 5.02 -17.22
N PRO A 113 -12.83 4.75 -17.40
CA PRO A 113 -13.38 3.40 -17.26
C PRO A 113 -12.70 2.39 -18.19
N LYS A 114 -12.20 2.83 -19.35
CA LYS A 114 -11.43 1.99 -20.27
C LYS A 114 -10.10 1.55 -19.64
N PHE A 115 -9.38 2.48 -19.00
CA PHE A 115 -8.14 2.17 -18.28
C PHE A 115 -8.38 1.18 -17.13
N ILE A 116 -9.42 1.37 -16.32
CA ILE A 116 -9.73 0.47 -15.21
C ILE A 116 -10.05 -0.96 -15.71
N ARG A 117 -10.81 -1.09 -16.80
CA ARG A 117 -11.09 -2.39 -17.42
C ARG A 117 -9.83 -3.07 -17.94
N GLU A 118 -8.96 -2.34 -18.66
CA GLU A 118 -7.68 -2.89 -19.14
C GLU A 118 -6.78 -3.32 -17.96
N LEU A 119 -6.69 -2.48 -16.92
CA LEU A 119 -5.92 -2.74 -15.72
C LEU A 119 -6.36 -4.01 -14.99
N ALA A 120 -7.67 -4.20 -14.78
CA ALA A 120 -8.21 -5.41 -14.13
C ALA A 120 -8.02 -6.65 -15.03
N ARG A 121 -8.38 -6.52 -16.31
CA ARG A 121 -8.40 -7.65 -17.27
C ARG A 121 -7.01 -8.16 -17.62
N HIS A 122 -6.01 -7.30 -17.74
CA HIS A 122 -4.71 -7.69 -18.29
C HIS A 122 -3.53 -7.42 -17.36
N HIS A 123 -3.54 -6.32 -16.60
CA HIS A 123 -2.31 -5.83 -15.95
C HIS A 123 -2.25 -6.00 -14.44
N THR A 124 -3.35 -6.43 -13.82
CA THR A 124 -3.36 -6.82 -12.42
C THR A 124 -3.32 -8.33 -12.29
N GLY A 125 -2.43 -8.82 -11.43
CA GLY A 125 -2.39 -10.21 -11.00
C GLY A 125 -3.54 -10.50 -10.04
N GLY A 126 -3.25 -10.51 -8.74
CA GLY A 126 -4.26 -10.61 -7.68
C GLY A 126 -4.34 -9.40 -6.75
N GLN A 127 -3.29 -8.59 -6.69
CA GLN A 127 -3.21 -7.44 -5.79
C GLN A 127 -2.82 -6.19 -6.58
N LEU A 128 -3.54 -5.09 -6.33
CA LEU A 128 -3.21 -3.77 -6.85
C LEU A 128 -2.91 -2.83 -5.69
N SER A 129 -1.69 -2.28 -5.67
CA SER A 129 -1.26 -1.31 -4.66
C SER A 129 -1.86 0.06 -4.93
N VAL A 130 -2.57 0.61 -3.95
CA VAL A 130 -3.19 1.95 -4.04
C VAL A 130 -2.96 2.69 -2.73
N ALA A 131 -2.64 3.98 -2.79
CA ALA A 131 -2.26 4.74 -1.61
C ALA A 131 -3.23 5.89 -1.33
N PRO A 132 -4.37 5.62 -0.65
CA PRO A 132 -5.26 6.67 -0.15
C PRO A 132 -4.62 7.49 0.97
N GLU A 133 -3.62 6.93 1.68
CA GLU A 133 -2.85 7.53 2.77
C GLU A 133 -3.63 7.80 4.07
N HIS A 134 -4.83 8.35 3.97
CA HIS A 134 -5.70 8.69 5.10
C HIS A 134 -7.17 8.74 4.67
N SER A 135 -8.12 8.83 5.61
CA SER A 135 -9.56 9.00 5.31
C SER A 135 -10.10 10.39 5.67
N ASP A 136 -9.51 11.03 6.68
CA ASP A 136 -9.87 12.40 7.11
C ASP A 136 -9.50 13.45 6.05
N SER A 137 -10.43 14.34 5.73
CA SER A 137 -10.25 15.38 4.70
C SER A 137 -9.23 16.45 5.11
N GLY A 138 -9.16 16.83 6.39
CA GLY A 138 -8.20 17.81 6.89
C GLY A 138 -6.77 17.29 6.79
N VAL A 139 -6.55 16.02 7.17
CA VAL A 139 -5.25 15.36 7.01
C VAL A 139 -4.88 15.20 5.54
N LEU A 140 -5.82 14.77 4.69
CA LEU A 140 -5.60 14.61 3.24
C LEU A 140 -5.27 15.95 2.56
N ASP A 141 -5.87 17.05 3.00
CA ASP A 141 -5.53 18.39 2.50
C ASP A 141 -4.08 18.77 2.78
N LYS A 142 -3.59 18.49 3.99
CA LYS A 142 -2.18 18.69 4.35
C LYS A 142 -1.24 17.76 3.58
N MET A 143 -1.72 16.57 3.18
CA MET A 143 -1.01 15.65 2.29
C MET A 143 -1.09 16.03 0.80
N LYS A 144 -1.90 17.03 0.43
CA LYS A 144 -2.24 17.39 -0.96
C LYS A 144 -2.80 16.21 -1.77
N LYS A 145 -3.62 15.41 -1.10
CA LYS A 145 -4.36 14.27 -1.66
C LYS A 145 -5.84 14.64 -1.87
N PRO A 146 -6.54 13.95 -2.78
CA PRO A 146 -7.99 14.08 -2.92
C PRO A 146 -8.71 13.42 -1.73
N ALA A 147 -9.99 13.75 -1.56
CA ALA A 147 -10.83 13.13 -0.53
C ALA A 147 -10.95 11.61 -0.72
N ILE A 148 -11.18 10.90 0.39
CA ILE A 148 -11.30 9.43 0.41
C ILE A 148 -12.39 8.89 -0.54
N ALA A 149 -13.42 9.68 -0.83
CA ALA A 149 -14.47 9.32 -1.79
C ALA A 149 -13.93 9.00 -3.19
N SER A 150 -12.81 9.61 -3.61
CA SER A 150 -12.16 9.29 -4.89
C SER A 150 -11.54 7.89 -4.88
N TYR A 151 -10.95 7.49 -3.75
CA TYR A 151 -10.49 6.10 -3.57
C TYR A 151 -11.68 5.12 -3.60
N GLU A 152 -12.80 5.46 -2.96
CA GLU A 152 -13.97 4.58 -2.90
C GLU A 152 -14.60 4.34 -4.26
N ARG A 153 -14.72 5.37 -5.11
CA ARG A 153 -15.21 5.24 -6.49
C ARG A 153 -14.28 4.38 -7.32
N PHE A 154 -12.98 4.69 -7.33
CA PHE A 154 -11.99 3.86 -8.01
C PHE A 154 -12.05 2.40 -7.53
N ALA A 155 -12.17 2.18 -6.23
CA ALA A 155 -12.22 0.83 -5.67
C ALA A 155 -13.45 0.05 -6.11
N GLY A 156 -14.62 0.70 -6.14
CA GLY A 156 -15.85 0.11 -6.66
C GLY A 156 -15.72 -0.26 -8.14
N GLU A 157 -15.23 0.67 -8.96
CA GLU A 157 -15.05 0.45 -10.40
C GLU A 157 -14.04 -0.67 -10.70
N PHE A 158 -12.92 -0.70 -9.99
CA PHE A 158 -11.90 -1.73 -10.16
C PHE A 158 -12.40 -3.12 -9.76
N LEU A 159 -13.10 -3.24 -8.62
CA LEU A 159 -13.66 -4.52 -8.18
C LEU A 159 -14.76 -5.02 -9.13
N CYS A 160 -15.58 -4.11 -9.67
CA CYS A 160 -16.55 -4.42 -10.71
C CYS A 160 -15.86 -4.96 -11.98
N ALA A 161 -14.86 -4.23 -12.49
CA ALA A 161 -14.09 -4.66 -13.66
C ALA A 161 -13.33 -5.98 -13.43
N SER A 162 -12.90 -6.25 -12.19
CA SER A 162 -12.26 -7.52 -11.81
C SER A 162 -13.26 -8.69 -11.89
N ALA A 163 -14.47 -8.49 -11.36
CA ALA A 163 -15.55 -9.46 -11.43
C ALA A 163 -15.98 -9.74 -12.88
N ASP A 164 -16.11 -8.68 -13.70
CA ASP A 164 -16.43 -8.81 -15.14
C ASP A 164 -15.34 -9.57 -15.90
N ALA A 165 -14.08 -9.44 -15.48
CA ALA A 165 -12.96 -10.21 -16.03
C ALA A 165 -12.87 -11.65 -15.48
N GLY A 166 -13.77 -12.05 -14.58
CA GLY A 166 -13.77 -13.37 -13.94
C GLY A 166 -12.60 -13.59 -12.98
N LYS A 167 -12.08 -12.52 -12.37
CA LYS A 167 -10.91 -12.58 -11.49
C LYS A 167 -11.25 -12.19 -10.06
N GLU A 168 -10.65 -12.91 -9.12
CA GLU A 168 -10.60 -12.49 -7.73
C GLU A 168 -9.36 -11.61 -7.51
N GLN A 169 -9.58 -10.30 -7.42
CA GLN A 169 -8.54 -9.30 -7.22
C GLN A 169 -8.85 -8.42 -6.02
N HIS A 170 -7.81 -7.92 -5.36
CA HIS A 170 -7.95 -7.09 -4.17
C HIS A 170 -7.07 -5.86 -4.25
N LEU A 171 -7.55 -4.77 -3.65
CA LEU A 171 -6.74 -3.59 -3.43
C LEU A 171 -5.90 -3.77 -2.17
N VAL A 172 -4.64 -3.39 -2.25
CA VAL A 172 -3.72 -3.31 -1.13
C VAL A 172 -3.53 -1.84 -0.80
N PRO A 173 -4.31 -1.29 0.14
CA PRO A 173 -4.24 0.11 0.49
C PRO A 173 -3.00 0.39 1.37
N TYR A 174 -2.39 1.54 1.14
CA TYR A 174 -1.30 2.08 1.95
C TYR A 174 -1.79 3.27 2.79
N PHE A 175 -1.51 3.24 4.09
CA PHE A 175 -1.90 4.29 5.04
C PHE A 175 -0.70 4.83 5.82
N ILE A 176 -0.73 6.13 6.09
CA ILE A 176 0.28 6.83 6.88
C ILE A 176 -0.34 7.26 8.22
N SER A 177 0.38 6.95 9.31
CA SER A 177 0.06 7.38 10.67
C SER A 177 1.00 8.51 11.10
N GLY A 178 0.51 9.45 11.91
CA GLY A 178 1.34 10.52 12.48
C GLY A 178 1.81 11.58 11.49
N HIS A 179 1.12 11.76 10.37
CA HIS A 179 1.39 12.88 9.46
C HIS A 179 1.13 14.24 10.17
N PRO A 180 1.87 15.31 9.86
CA PRO A 180 1.54 16.66 10.33
C PRO A 180 0.09 17.04 9.99
N GLY A 181 -0.62 17.57 10.97
CA GLY A 181 -2.06 17.82 10.91
C GLY A 181 -2.93 16.65 11.36
N CYS A 182 -2.35 15.47 11.62
CA CYS A 182 -3.09 14.28 12.08
C CYS A 182 -3.01 14.13 13.61
N ARG A 183 -4.16 14.23 14.26
CA ARG A 183 -4.36 14.03 15.69
C ARG A 183 -4.82 12.60 15.99
N THR A 184 -4.91 12.27 17.27
CA THR A 184 -5.38 10.95 17.70
C THR A 184 -6.82 10.69 17.28
N GLU A 185 -7.66 11.74 17.29
CA GLU A 185 -9.06 11.69 16.88
C GLU A 185 -9.20 11.31 15.39
N ASP A 186 -8.36 11.87 14.52
CA ASP A 186 -8.34 11.58 13.08
C ASP A 186 -7.93 10.12 12.82
N MET A 187 -6.98 9.62 13.61
CA MET A 187 -6.55 8.21 13.57
C MET A 187 -7.63 7.25 14.08
N ILE A 188 -8.41 7.66 15.08
CA ILE A 188 -9.59 6.90 15.52
C ILE A 188 -10.64 6.88 14.38
N GLY A 189 -10.88 8.03 13.73
CA GLY A 189 -11.75 8.13 12.56
C GLY A 189 -11.34 7.18 11.43
N LEU A 190 -10.05 7.17 11.08
CA LEU A 190 -9.49 6.26 10.09
C LEU A 190 -9.63 4.78 10.53
N ALA A 191 -9.36 4.46 11.79
CA ALA A 191 -9.53 3.10 12.30
C ALA A 191 -10.99 2.61 12.23
N LEU A 192 -11.96 3.48 12.50
CA LEU A 192 -13.38 3.18 12.34
C LEU A 192 -13.76 3.03 10.87
N TRP A 193 -13.26 3.90 9.99
CA TRP A 193 -13.47 3.81 8.55
C TRP A 193 -12.97 2.47 7.98
N LEU A 194 -11.79 2.02 8.44
CA LEU A 194 -11.22 0.71 8.08
C LEU A 194 -12.08 -0.44 8.60
N LYS A 195 -12.48 -0.39 9.89
CA LYS A 195 -13.29 -1.44 10.51
C LYS A 195 -14.64 -1.61 9.83
N ALA A 196 -15.32 -0.51 9.49
CA ALA A 196 -16.60 -0.53 8.77
C ALA A 196 -16.52 -1.23 7.41
N ARG A 197 -15.35 -1.22 6.77
CA ARG A 197 -15.08 -1.88 5.48
C ARG A 197 -14.42 -3.25 5.63
N ALA A 198 -14.35 -3.79 6.86
CA ALA A 198 -13.63 -5.02 7.18
C ALA A 198 -12.15 -5.02 6.72
N MET A 199 -11.54 -3.84 6.58
CA MET A 199 -10.18 -3.69 6.09
C MET A 199 -9.19 -3.89 7.24
N ARG A 200 -8.20 -4.76 7.00
CA ARG A 200 -7.10 -5.05 7.93
C ARG A 200 -5.78 -4.69 7.28
N PRO A 201 -5.42 -3.39 7.21
CA PRO A 201 -4.22 -2.98 6.49
C PRO A 201 -3.00 -3.57 7.19
N ARG A 202 -2.13 -4.20 6.39
CA ARG A 202 -0.81 -4.66 6.84
C ARG A 202 0.28 -3.63 6.55
N GLN A 203 0.05 -2.79 5.54
CA GLN A 203 0.96 -1.71 5.15
C GLN A 203 0.52 -0.42 5.82
N VAL A 204 1.03 -0.21 7.03
CA VAL A 204 0.87 1.04 7.79
C VAL A 204 2.25 1.58 8.08
N GLN A 205 2.56 2.76 7.54
CA GLN A 205 3.81 3.45 7.77
C GLN A 205 3.62 4.60 8.77
N ASP A 206 4.56 4.73 9.70
CA ASP A 206 4.69 5.95 10.48
C ASP A 206 5.27 7.04 9.60
N PHE A 207 4.78 8.26 9.75
CA PHE A 207 5.40 9.42 9.15
C PHE A 207 6.88 9.52 9.53
N ILE A 208 7.73 9.65 8.51
CA ILE A 208 9.17 9.89 8.64
C ILE A 208 9.46 11.21 7.94
N PRO A 209 10.03 12.22 8.64
CA PRO A 209 10.36 13.52 8.03
C PRO A 209 11.48 13.36 7.00
N THR A 210 11.11 13.24 5.73
CA THR A 210 12.03 13.17 4.59
C THR A 210 12.50 14.56 4.17
N PRO A 211 13.80 14.81 3.90
CA PRO A 211 14.26 16.14 3.46
C PRO A 211 13.47 16.71 2.28
N MET A 212 13.44 18.03 2.17
CA MET A 212 12.83 18.81 1.07
C MET A 212 11.30 18.70 0.90
N SER A 213 10.62 17.87 1.67
CA SER A 213 9.17 17.68 1.52
C SER A 213 8.36 18.62 2.42
N MET A 214 7.21 19.10 1.93
CA MET A 214 6.39 20.12 2.61
C MET A 214 5.98 19.73 4.04
N ALA A 215 5.62 18.47 4.27
CA ALA A 215 5.28 18.04 5.62
C ALA A 215 6.50 17.90 6.54
N THR A 216 7.76 17.86 6.05
CA THR A 216 8.95 17.93 6.93
C THR A 216 9.04 19.35 7.45
N SER A 217 8.79 20.34 6.59
CA SER A 217 8.66 21.73 7.01
C SER A 217 7.59 21.86 8.10
N MET A 218 6.37 21.35 7.86
CA MET A 218 5.31 21.34 8.90
C MET A 218 5.74 20.63 10.18
N TYR A 219 6.43 19.48 10.07
CA TYR A 219 6.88 18.70 11.22
C TYR A 219 7.86 19.49 12.09
N HIS A 220 8.80 20.22 11.49
CA HIS A 220 9.81 20.98 12.21
C HIS A 220 9.28 22.33 12.71
N THR A 221 8.59 23.10 11.87
CA THR A 221 8.11 24.44 12.21
C THR A 221 6.84 24.42 13.05
N GLY A 222 6.02 23.37 12.94
CA GLY A 222 4.68 23.34 13.52
C GLY A 222 3.70 24.28 12.81
N LEU A 223 4.01 24.71 11.58
CA LEU A 223 3.20 25.64 10.79
C LEU A 223 2.95 25.08 9.38
N ASP A 224 1.78 25.36 8.82
CA ASP A 224 1.54 25.20 7.39
C ASP A 224 2.42 26.21 6.63
N PRO A 225 3.32 25.76 5.74
CA PRO A 225 4.27 26.66 5.08
C PRO A 225 3.62 27.67 4.12
N PHE A 226 2.32 27.51 3.80
CA PHE A 226 1.61 28.42 2.89
C PHE A 226 0.63 29.33 3.64
N SER A 227 -0.18 28.79 4.56
CA SER A 227 -1.13 29.62 5.31
C SER A 227 -0.50 30.28 6.55
N GLY A 228 0.62 29.75 7.05
CA GLY A 228 1.22 30.17 8.31
C GLY A 228 0.44 29.70 9.54
N GLU A 229 -0.63 28.93 9.36
CA GLU A 229 -1.45 28.44 10.47
C GLU A 229 -0.73 27.35 11.27
N PRO A 230 -0.95 27.27 12.59
CA PRO A 230 -0.42 26.18 13.42
C PRO A 230 -0.88 24.80 12.95
N VAL A 231 0.08 23.89 12.80
CA VAL A 231 -0.13 22.49 12.42
C VAL A 231 0.37 21.60 13.54
N TYR A 232 -0.55 20.87 14.16
CA TYR A 232 -0.20 19.87 15.16
C TYR A 232 0.65 18.75 14.55
N THR A 233 1.65 18.29 15.29
CA THR A 233 2.51 17.18 14.87
C THR A 233 2.85 16.30 16.07
N ALA A 234 2.57 15.00 15.94
CA ALA A 234 2.98 14.00 16.92
C ALA A 234 4.51 13.79 16.89
N LYS A 235 5.23 14.40 17.82
CA LYS A 235 6.70 14.25 17.97
C LYS A 235 7.09 13.17 18.98
N ASP A 236 6.23 12.91 19.95
CA ASP A 236 6.47 11.90 20.98
C ASP A 236 6.39 10.48 20.41
N LEU A 237 7.40 9.64 20.70
CA LEU A 237 7.48 8.28 20.18
C LEU A 237 6.33 7.39 20.66
N ARG A 238 5.83 7.60 21.88
CA ARG A 238 4.72 6.81 22.42
C ARG A 238 3.42 7.21 21.73
N GLU A 239 3.19 8.49 21.48
CA GLU A 239 2.04 8.98 20.73
C GLU A 239 2.01 8.45 19.29
N LYS A 240 3.15 8.49 18.57
CA LYS A 240 3.25 7.89 17.23
C LYS A 240 2.90 6.40 17.24
N LYS A 241 3.47 5.64 18.18
CA LYS A 241 3.15 4.21 18.36
C LYS A 241 1.68 3.97 18.68
N GLN A 242 1.06 4.84 19.48
CA GLN A 242 -0.36 4.78 19.81
C GLN A 242 -1.24 5.02 18.57
N GLN A 243 -0.93 6.05 17.78
CA GLN A 243 -1.65 6.32 16.54
C GLN A 243 -1.57 5.15 15.55
N LYS A 244 -0.38 4.61 15.32
CA LYS A 244 -0.20 3.42 14.47
C LYS A 244 -0.95 2.19 14.98
N ALA A 245 -0.95 1.97 16.30
CA ALA A 245 -1.65 0.85 16.91
C ALA A 245 -3.16 0.87 16.64
N LEU A 246 -3.78 2.05 16.47
CA LEU A 246 -5.20 2.17 16.12
C LEU A 246 -5.51 1.57 14.74
N LEU A 247 -4.62 1.73 13.76
CA LEU A 247 -4.80 1.17 12.41
C LEU A 247 -4.61 -0.35 12.37
N LEU A 248 -3.91 -0.88 13.36
CA LEU A 248 -3.64 -2.30 13.55
C LEU A 248 -4.59 -2.91 14.59
N TYR A 249 -5.84 -2.43 14.65
CA TYR A 249 -6.86 -2.87 15.63
C TYR A 249 -7.11 -4.38 15.65
N TRP A 250 -6.80 -5.08 14.56
CA TRP A 250 -6.95 -6.53 14.41
C TRP A 250 -5.76 -7.32 14.96
N ASP A 251 -4.63 -6.68 15.29
CA ASP A 251 -3.44 -7.32 15.86
C ASP A 251 -3.47 -7.24 17.40
N PRO A 252 -3.60 -8.38 18.11
CA PRO A 252 -3.60 -8.43 19.57
C PRO A 252 -2.36 -7.78 20.22
N LYS A 253 -1.21 -7.79 19.54
CA LYS A 253 0.02 -7.16 20.06
C LYS A 253 -0.12 -5.64 20.18
N GLN A 254 -1.00 -5.03 19.39
CA GLN A 254 -1.21 -3.59 19.35
C GLN A 254 -2.33 -3.13 20.31
N HIS A 255 -3.16 -4.05 20.80
CA HIS A 255 -4.33 -3.73 21.64
C HIS A 255 -3.99 -2.94 22.90
N GLY A 256 -2.83 -3.17 23.52
CA GLY A 256 -2.40 -2.41 24.69
C GLY A 256 -2.19 -0.92 24.39
N LEU A 257 -1.47 -0.63 23.30
CA LEU A 257 -1.23 0.74 22.83
C LEU A 257 -2.53 1.39 22.33
N ALA A 258 -3.33 0.66 21.56
CA ALA A 258 -4.61 1.14 21.07
C ALA A 258 -5.59 1.46 22.23
N ARG A 259 -5.68 0.61 23.27
CA ARG A 259 -6.48 0.90 24.48
C ARG A 259 -5.98 2.16 25.18
N SER A 260 -4.67 2.33 25.31
CA SER A 260 -4.09 3.52 25.91
C SER A 260 -4.42 4.79 25.10
N ALA A 261 -4.43 4.71 23.76
CA ALA A 261 -4.82 5.82 22.89
C ALA A 261 -6.30 6.18 23.06
N LEU A 262 -7.19 5.17 23.02
CA LEU A 262 -8.63 5.34 23.18
C LEU A 262 -9.00 5.93 24.54
N ARG A 263 -8.39 5.44 25.63
CA ARG A 263 -8.60 5.98 26.99
C ARG A 263 -8.15 7.45 27.08
N ARG A 264 -7.01 7.82 26.49
CA ARG A 264 -6.54 9.21 26.45
C ARG A 264 -7.48 10.13 25.67
N ALA A 265 -8.07 9.63 24.59
CA ALA A 265 -9.03 10.35 23.76
C ALA A 265 -10.47 10.33 24.31
N GLY A 266 -10.70 9.74 25.50
CA GLY A 266 -12.04 9.62 26.09
C GLY A 266 -12.99 8.65 25.35
N ARG A 267 -12.48 7.87 24.38
CA ARG A 267 -13.27 6.95 23.54
C ARG A 267 -13.38 5.55 24.13
N HIS A 268 -13.85 5.47 25.36
CA HIS A 268 -14.07 4.20 26.07
C HIS A 268 -15.15 3.33 25.41
N ASP A 269 -16.09 3.94 24.70
CA ASP A 269 -17.13 3.30 23.90
C ASP A 269 -16.57 2.35 22.83
N LEU A 270 -15.35 2.61 22.36
CA LEU A 270 -14.68 1.79 21.36
C LEU A 270 -13.93 0.58 21.95
N ILE A 271 -14.00 0.36 23.26
CA ILE A 271 -13.36 -0.77 23.96
C ILE A 271 -14.46 -1.75 24.42
N GLY A 272 -14.54 -2.92 23.80
CA GLY A 272 -15.60 -3.87 24.09
C GLY A 272 -15.66 -5.03 23.09
N MET A 273 -16.63 -5.92 23.30
CA MET A 273 -16.86 -7.09 22.44
C MET A 273 -17.95 -6.85 21.39
N ALA A 274 -18.64 -5.72 21.44
CA ALA A 274 -19.69 -5.39 20.49
C ALA A 274 -19.10 -5.16 19.08
N PRO A 275 -19.86 -5.40 18.00
CA PRO A 275 -19.38 -5.23 16.62
C PRO A 275 -18.81 -3.82 16.32
N GLY A 276 -19.33 -2.78 16.98
CA GLY A 276 -18.86 -1.39 16.84
C GLY A 276 -17.57 -1.05 17.61
N CYS A 277 -17.14 -1.88 18.57
CA CYS A 277 -15.95 -1.62 19.36
C CYS A 277 -14.68 -1.88 18.55
N LEU A 278 -13.70 -0.99 18.57
CA LEU A 278 -12.47 -1.12 17.80
C LEU A 278 -11.60 -2.29 18.30
N ILE A 279 -11.47 -2.45 19.62
CA ILE A 279 -10.63 -3.45 20.28
C ILE A 279 -11.30 -4.06 21.52
N PRO A 280 -10.93 -5.29 21.93
CA PRO A 280 -11.52 -5.93 23.10
C PRO A 280 -11.05 -5.32 24.43
N PRO A 281 -11.76 -5.60 25.54
CA PRO A 281 -11.31 -5.28 26.89
C PRO A 281 -9.97 -5.91 27.25
N GLU A 282 -9.35 -5.38 28.30
CA GLU A 282 -8.11 -5.93 28.86
C GLU A 282 -8.35 -7.36 29.36
N GLY A 283 -7.43 -8.28 29.04
CA GLY A 283 -7.56 -9.71 29.38
C GLY A 283 -8.48 -10.54 28.46
N ALA A 284 -9.20 -9.92 27.52
CA ALA A 284 -10.10 -10.61 26.57
C ALA A 284 -9.44 -10.96 25.22
N GLY A 285 -8.11 -10.86 25.10
CA GLY A 285 -7.39 -11.32 23.91
C GLY A 285 -7.61 -12.81 23.65
N PRO A 286 -7.31 -13.34 22.44
CA PRO A 286 -7.48 -14.75 22.16
C PRO A 286 -6.68 -15.54 23.19
N ARG A 287 -7.40 -16.20 24.11
CA ARG A 287 -6.80 -17.15 25.04
C ARG A 287 -6.05 -18.14 24.18
N ALA A 288 -4.72 -18.15 24.24
CA ALA A 288 -3.95 -19.29 23.77
C ALA A 288 -4.64 -20.51 24.41
N ARG A 289 -5.13 -21.44 23.58
CA ARG A 289 -5.72 -22.68 24.10
C ARG A 289 -4.71 -23.24 25.10
N PRO A 290 -5.07 -23.43 26.39
CA PRO A 290 -4.12 -24.02 27.31
C PRO A 290 -3.75 -25.40 26.76
N ALA A 291 -2.46 -25.64 26.55
CA ALA A 291 -1.93 -26.89 26.02
C ALA A 291 -2.08 -28.08 26.99
N ASN A 292 -2.90 -27.96 28.04
CA ASN A 292 -3.17 -29.01 29.00
C ASN A 292 -4.62 -28.88 29.49
N ALA A 293 -5.51 -29.63 28.86
CA ALA A 293 -6.72 -30.12 29.50
C ALA A 293 -6.59 -31.64 29.59
N PRO A 294 -6.64 -32.26 30.78
CA PRO A 294 -6.57 -33.71 30.91
C PRO A 294 -7.89 -34.30 30.38
N GLY A 295 -7.82 -34.97 29.23
CA GLY A 295 -8.93 -35.74 28.70
C GLY A 295 -9.31 -36.86 29.67
N ARG A 296 -10.51 -36.79 30.24
CA ARG A 296 -11.11 -37.89 31.01
C ARG A 296 -11.53 -39.01 30.04
N GLY A 297 -10.83 -40.14 30.17
CA GLY A 297 -11.27 -41.54 30.08
C GLY A 297 -12.31 -42.00 29.03
N GLY A 298 -11.91 -42.99 28.23
CA GLY A 298 -12.84 -43.84 27.46
C GLY A 298 -12.16 -44.94 26.64
N ALA A 299 -11.97 -46.11 27.28
CA ALA A 299 -11.92 -47.47 26.74
C ALA A 299 -10.83 -47.93 25.71
N ALA A 300 -9.89 -48.68 26.26
CA ALA A 300 -9.24 -49.94 25.83
C ALA A 300 -9.46 -50.54 24.41
N GLY A 301 -8.34 -50.90 23.76
CA GLY A 301 -8.21 -51.91 22.69
C GLY A 301 -6.72 -52.11 22.33
N PRO A 302 -6.24 -53.32 22.00
CA PRO A 302 -4.96 -53.83 22.50
C PRO A 302 -3.72 -53.49 21.64
N SER A 303 -2.57 -53.38 22.30
CA SER A 303 -1.24 -53.36 21.67
C SER A 303 -0.75 -54.78 21.32
N PRO A 304 0.14 -54.91 20.33
CA PRO A 304 1.20 -55.90 20.39
C PRO A 304 2.60 -55.26 20.40
N SER A 305 3.30 -55.57 21.48
CA SER A 305 4.73 -55.92 21.64
C SER A 305 5.84 -55.31 20.76
N LYS A 306 6.86 -54.86 21.50
CA LYS A 306 8.24 -54.49 21.12
C LYS A 306 9.01 -55.59 20.36
N ALA A 307 9.82 -55.17 19.38
CA ALA A 307 11.11 -55.78 18.99
C ALA A 307 11.95 -54.68 18.31
N SER A 308 13.01 -54.15 18.90
CA SER A 308 14.37 -54.67 19.08
C SER A 308 15.37 -53.80 18.30
N LYS A 309 16.35 -53.27 19.01
CA LYS A 309 17.49 -52.49 18.52
C LYS A 309 18.29 -53.26 17.46
N ARG A 310 18.80 -52.55 16.44
CA ARG A 310 20.17 -52.81 15.95
C ARG A 310 20.86 -51.54 15.47
N ARG A 311 21.94 -51.22 16.19
CA ARG A 311 23.03 -50.33 15.79
C ARG A 311 23.66 -50.80 14.48
N ARG A 312 24.13 -49.87 13.66
CA ARG A 312 25.47 -49.96 13.06
C ARG A 312 26.14 -48.59 13.01
N ARG A 313 27.29 -48.53 13.66
CA ARG A 313 28.34 -47.50 13.58
C ARG A 313 29.20 -47.74 12.32
N GLY A 314 29.83 -46.68 11.84
CA GLY A 314 30.95 -46.67 10.89
C GLY A 314 30.89 -45.38 10.06
N ALA A 315 31.38 -44.22 10.48
CA ALA A 315 32.75 -43.80 10.84
C ALA A 315 33.69 -43.57 9.64
N ARG A 316 34.12 -42.29 9.51
CA ARG A 316 35.33 -41.73 8.87
C ARG A 316 35.30 -41.62 7.32
N GLY A 317 35.81 -40.56 6.69
CA GLY A 317 36.62 -39.40 7.10
C GLY A 317 36.34 -38.21 6.17
N ALA A 318 36.44 -36.96 6.65
CA ALA A 318 37.64 -36.13 6.65
C ALA A 318 38.08 -35.64 5.27
N GLN A 319 37.77 -34.39 4.93
CA GLN A 319 38.80 -33.42 4.52
C GLN A 319 38.31 -31.97 4.59
N LYS A 320 39.10 -31.17 5.30
CA LYS A 320 39.13 -29.70 5.23
C LYS A 320 39.80 -29.29 3.93
N SER A 321 39.29 -28.28 3.26
CA SER A 321 40.14 -27.29 2.58
C SER A 321 39.55 -25.89 2.79
N ARG A 322 40.45 -24.96 3.08
CA ARG A 322 40.21 -23.54 3.35
C ARG A 322 40.51 -22.74 2.07
N ARG A 323 39.98 -21.50 2.07
CA ARG A 323 40.37 -20.29 1.28
C ARG A 323 39.84 -20.23 -0.15
N ASP A 324 39.44 -19.09 -0.70
CA ASP A 324 39.12 -17.71 -0.27
C ASP A 324 38.49 -17.04 -1.52
N PRO A 325 37.83 -15.88 -1.43
CA PRO A 325 37.01 -15.32 -2.52
C PRO A 325 37.83 -14.51 -3.54
N VAL A 326 37.30 -14.44 -4.77
CA VAL A 326 37.52 -13.37 -5.76
C VAL A 326 36.17 -12.71 -6.03
#